data_AF-A0A450WT45-F1
#
_entry.id   AF-A0A450WT45-F1
#
_cell.length_a   1.000
_cell.length_b   1.000
_cell.length_c   1.000
_cell.angle_alpha   90.00
_cell.angle_beta   90.00
_cell.angle_gamma   90.00
#
_symmetry.space_group_name_H-M   'P 1'
#
loop_
_entity.id
_entity.type
_entity.pdbx_description
1 polymer ?
#
loop_
_entity_poly.entity_id
_entity_poly.type
_entity_poly.pdbx_seq_one_letter_code
_entity_poly.pdbx_strand_id
1 'polypeptide(L)'
;MDPMSEPPSTETPRESTTDVHFSVPVMTPEKFARETGLDSRGRKKSDSRDGVVRGLIMNGYLPTVRIGRHVMVDIFSLIKQITEIRMKNTAEKENTKDD
;
A
#
# COMPACT_ATOMS: atom_id res chain seq x y z
N MET A 1 72.12 2.07 -6.49
CA MET A 1 71.22 1.18 -5.73
C MET A 1 69.89 1.88 -5.69
N ASP A 2 68.95 1.47 -6.54
CA ASP A 2 67.57 1.96 -6.50
C ASP A 2 66.69 0.83 -5.94
N PRO A 3 66.02 1.01 -4.79
CA PRO A 3 65.05 0.03 -4.34
C PRO A 3 63.62 0.45 -4.72
N MET A 4 62.97 -0.48 -5.40
CA MET A 4 61.55 -0.86 -5.27
C MET A 4 60.50 0.10 -5.85
N SER A 5 60.03 -0.25 -7.05
CA SER A 5 58.72 0.19 -7.56
C SER A 5 57.61 -0.49 -6.75
N GLU A 6 56.71 0.30 -6.18
CA GLU A 6 55.50 -0.18 -5.49
C GLU A 6 54.58 -0.93 -6.47
N PRO A 7 53.91 -2.01 -6.04
CA PRO A 7 52.93 -2.70 -6.89
C PRO A 7 51.66 -1.85 -7.05
N PRO A 8 50.99 -1.89 -8.21
CA PRO A 8 49.77 -1.11 -8.44
C PRO A 8 48.65 -1.60 -7.52
N SER A 9 48.09 -0.67 -6.74
CA SER A 9 46.93 -0.89 -5.90
C SER A 9 45.76 -1.35 -6.78
N THR A 10 45.34 -2.59 -6.61
CA THR A 10 44.20 -3.16 -7.33
C THR A 10 42.94 -2.66 -6.66
N GLU A 11 42.37 -1.57 -7.16
CA GLU A 11 41.08 -1.07 -6.72
C GLU A 11 39.99 -2.06 -7.16
N THR A 12 39.61 -2.98 -6.26
CA THR A 12 38.41 -3.79 -6.43
C THR A 12 37.19 -2.89 -6.53
N PRO A 13 36.38 -2.98 -7.60
CA PRO A 13 35.15 -2.21 -7.71
C PRO A 13 34.22 -2.64 -6.57
N ARG A 14 33.92 -1.70 -5.66
CA ARG A 14 32.87 -1.88 -4.66
C ARG A 14 31.55 -1.92 -5.41
N GLU A 15 30.99 -3.11 -5.58
CA GLU A 15 29.60 -3.27 -6.02
C GLU A 15 28.72 -2.45 -5.07
N SER A 16 28.17 -1.34 -5.58
CA SER A 16 27.17 -0.58 -4.85
C SER A 16 25.90 -1.42 -4.82
N THR A 17 25.69 -2.15 -3.73
CA THR A 17 24.38 -2.73 -3.43
C THR A 17 23.40 -1.57 -3.34
N THR A 18 22.65 -1.37 -4.42
CA THR A 18 21.62 -0.33 -4.45
C THR A 18 20.54 -0.81 -3.50
N ASP A 19 20.44 -0.20 -2.33
CA ASP A 19 19.41 -0.52 -1.34
C ASP A 19 18.04 -0.23 -1.97
N VAL A 20 17.37 -1.27 -2.46
CA VAL A 20 16.03 -1.16 -3.01
C VAL A 20 15.06 -1.01 -1.84
N HIS A 21 14.82 0.24 -1.45
CA HIS A 21 13.81 0.59 -0.45
C HIS A 21 12.41 0.39 -1.03
N PHE A 22 11.82 -0.79 -0.80
CA PHE A 22 10.39 -1.00 -1.05
C PHE A 22 9.58 -0.34 0.07
N SER A 23 8.89 0.76 -0.24
CA SER A 23 7.87 1.33 0.65
C SER A 23 6.50 0.79 0.23
N VAL A 24 5.84 0.05 1.12
CA VAL A 24 4.43 -0.31 0.93
C VAL A 24 3.59 0.89 1.39
N PRO A 25 2.78 1.50 0.52
CA PRO A 25 1.94 2.62 0.92
C PRO A 25 0.84 2.11 1.85
N VAL A 26 1.02 2.37 3.15
CA VAL A 26 0.07 2.02 4.20
C VAL A 26 -0.53 3.27 4.82
N MET A 27 -1.75 3.15 5.33
CA MET A 27 -2.45 4.25 5.98
C MET A 27 -3.13 3.77 7.26
N THR A 28 -3.14 4.59 8.31
CA THR A 28 -3.89 4.24 9.51
C THR A 28 -5.41 4.28 9.23
N PRO A 29 -6.23 3.48 9.93
CA PRO A 29 -7.68 3.49 9.76
C PRO A 29 -8.30 4.89 9.94
N GLU A 30 -7.77 5.69 10.87
CA GLU A 30 -8.25 7.04 11.18
C GLU A 30 -7.95 8.02 10.05
N LYS A 31 -6.74 7.92 9.45
CA LYS A 31 -6.38 8.73 8.29
C LYS A 31 -7.20 8.30 7.08
N PHE A 32 -7.36 7.00 6.86
CA PHE A 32 -8.18 6.46 5.78
C PHE A 32 -9.64 6.92 5.88
N ALA A 33 -10.23 6.89 7.08
CA ALA A 33 -11.59 7.37 7.33
C ALA A 33 -11.77 8.84 6.93
N ARG A 34 -10.78 9.68 7.23
CA ARG A 34 -10.79 11.12 6.92
C ARG A 34 -10.67 11.38 5.42
N GLU A 35 -9.72 10.75 4.75
CA GLU A 35 -9.47 10.94 3.32
C GLU A 35 -10.64 10.41 2.46
N THR A 36 -11.31 9.35 2.92
CA THR A 36 -12.47 8.77 2.22
C THR A 36 -13.81 9.41 2.61
N GLY A 37 -13.82 10.30 3.60
CA GLY A 37 -15.06 10.87 4.16
C GLY A 37 -15.94 9.85 4.90
N LEU A 38 -15.39 8.69 5.27
CA LEU A 38 -16.04 7.64 6.06
C LEU A 38 -16.00 7.89 7.57
N ASP A 39 -15.14 8.81 8.03
CA ASP A 39 -15.65 10.01 8.66
C ASP A 39 -16.58 9.84 9.87
N SER A 40 -17.87 10.04 9.62
CA SER A 40 -19.01 9.76 10.52
C SER A 40 -20.29 10.33 9.89
N ARG A 41 -20.62 9.93 8.67
CA ARG A 41 -21.88 10.35 8.03
C ARG A 41 -23.06 9.55 8.58
N GLY A 42 -23.54 9.92 9.78
CA GLY A 42 -24.86 9.44 10.21
C GLY A 42 -25.37 9.81 11.60
N ARG A 43 -24.52 10.01 12.63
CA ARG A 43 -25.03 10.32 13.98
C ARG A 43 -24.21 11.37 14.71
N LYS A 44 -24.79 12.57 14.85
CA LYS A 44 -24.49 13.48 15.96
C LYS A 44 -24.67 12.66 17.25
N LYS A 45 -23.60 12.43 18.03
CA LYS A 45 -23.55 11.63 19.29
C LYS A 45 -23.28 10.12 19.15
N SER A 46 -22.14 9.73 18.60
CA SER A 46 -21.52 8.45 19.00
C SER A 46 -20.01 8.63 18.99
N ASP A 47 -19.34 8.33 20.11
CA ASP A 47 -17.90 8.47 20.35
C ASP A 47 -17.01 7.53 19.49
N SER A 48 -17.52 7.06 18.36
CA SER A 48 -16.88 6.06 17.50
C SER A 48 -16.70 6.61 16.08
N ARG A 49 -15.86 7.65 15.94
CA ARG A 49 -15.47 8.23 14.64
C ARG A 49 -14.82 7.20 13.69
N ASP A 50 -14.26 6.12 14.23
CA ASP A 50 -13.63 5.05 13.45
C ASP A 50 -14.54 3.86 13.12
N GLY A 51 -15.82 3.90 13.52
CA GLY A 51 -16.69 2.72 13.55
C GLY A 51 -16.90 2.06 12.19
N VAL A 52 -17.08 2.85 11.13
CA VAL A 52 -17.34 2.32 9.78
C VAL A 52 -16.09 1.65 9.20
N VAL A 53 -14.95 2.34 9.21
CA VAL A 53 -13.69 1.78 8.69
C VAL A 53 -13.25 0.56 9.51
N ARG A 54 -13.38 0.62 10.84
CA ARG A 54 -13.12 -0.57 11.69
C ARG A 54 -14.06 -1.72 11.35
N GLY A 55 -15.34 -1.46 11.13
CA GLY A 55 -16.30 -2.48 10.70
C GLY A 55 -15.92 -3.11 9.36
N LEU A 56 -15.51 -2.30 8.39
CA LEU A 56 -15.04 -2.80 7.09
C LEU A 56 -13.77 -3.65 7.23
N ILE A 57 -12.84 -3.26 8.10
CA ILE A 57 -11.64 -4.06 8.41
C ILE A 57 -12.03 -5.39 9.08
N MET A 58 -12.89 -5.36 10.10
CA MET A 58 -13.31 -6.55 10.84
C MET A 58 -14.06 -7.55 9.95
N ASN A 59 -14.84 -7.05 9.01
CA ASN A 59 -15.58 -7.88 8.05
C ASN A 59 -14.72 -8.31 6.83
N GLY A 60 -13.45 -7.91 6.76
CA GLY A 60 -12.53 -8.31 5.68
C GLY A 60 -12.75 -7.60 4.35
N TYR A 61 -13.52 -6.50 4.32
CA TYR A 61 -13.74 -5.71 3.11
C TYR A 61 -12.59 -4.77 2.76
N LEU A 62 -11.73 -4.43 3.72
CA LEU A 62 -10.54 -3.61 3.49
C LEU A 62 -9.27 -4.46 3.61
N PRO A 63 -8.38 -4.43 2.61
CA PRO A 63 -7.08 -5.07 2.72
C PRO A 63 -6.26 -4.35 3.80
N THR A 64 -5.70 -5.14 4.71
CA THR A 64 -4.91 -4.62 5.84
C THR A 64 -3.60 -5.36 5.99
N VAL A 65 -2.61 -4.66 6.53
CA VAL A 65 -1.32 -5.21 6.94
C VAL A 65 -1.11 -4.94 8.42
N ARG A 66 -0.54 -5.92 9.13
CA ARG A 66 -0.20 -5.78 10.55
C ARG A 66 1.27 -5.41 10.68
N ILE A 67 1.53 -4.25 11.26
CA ILE A 67 2.88 -3.76 11.57
C ILE A 67 3.00 -3.73 13.09
N GLY A 68 3.58 -4.79 13.65
CA GLY A 68 3.59 -5.03 15.08
C GLY A 68 2.17 -5.13 15.66
N ARG A 69 1.81 -4.21 16.55
CA ARG A 69 0.46 -4.13 17.16
C ARG A 69 -0.53 -3.30 16.37
N HIS A 70 -0.07 -2.59 15.34
CA HIS A 70 -0.90 -1.70 14.54
C HIS A 70 -1.48 -2.41 13.34
N VAL A 71 -2.76 -2.19 13.08
CA VAL A 71 -3.44 -2.58 11.85
C VAL A 71 -3.46 -1.35 10.94
N MET A 72 -2.91 -1.49 9.74
CA MET A 72 -2.92 -0.43 8.73
C MET A 72 -3.65 -0.91 7.49
N VAL A 73 -4.31 0.02 6.81
CA VAL A 73 -4.94 -0.22 5.52
C VAL A 73 -3.83 -0.26 4.46
N ASP A 74 -3.80 -1.34 3.69
CA ASP A 74 -2.89 -1.49 2.55
C ASP A 74 -3.51 -0.81 1.32
N ILE A 75 -2.99 0.37 0.99
CA ILE A 75 -3.52 1.19 -0.09
C ILE A 75 -3.19 0.58 -1.46
N PHE A 76 -2.03 -0.06 -1.58
CA PHE A 76 -1.63 -0.69 -2.84
C PHE A 76 -2.58 -1.83 -3.22
N SER A 77 -2.82 -2.73 -2.25
CA SER A 77 -3.76 -3.84 -2.45
C SER A 77 -5.18 -3.35 -2.72
N LEU A 78 -5.61 -2.26 -2.07
CA LEU A 78 -6.93 -1.67 -2.30
C LEU A 78 -7.07 -1.16 -3.74
N ILE A 79 -6.10 -0.39 -4.24
CA ILE A 79 -6.11 0.14 -5.61
C ILE A 79 -6.13 -1.00 -6.63
N LYS A 80 -5.34 -2.04 -6.38
CA LYS A 80 -5.31 -3.23 -7.24
C LYS A 80 -6.70 -3.89 -7.33
N GLN A 81 -7.34 -4.16 -6.20
CA GLN A 81 -8.68 -4.76 -6.16
C GLN A 81 -9.72 -3.89 -6.87
N ILE A 82 -9.73 -2.58 -6.63
CA ILE A 82 -10.65 -1.64 -7.30
C ILE A 82 -10.44 -1.66 -8.82
N THR A 83 -9.18 -1.69 -9.26
CA THR A 83 -8.83 -1.72 -10.70
C THR A 83 -9.31 -3.00 -11.35
N GLU A 84 -9.10 -4.15 -10.71
CA GLU A 84 -9.57 -5.45 -11.20
C GLU A 84 -11.10 -5.50 -11.30
N ILE A 85 -11.82 -4.99 -10.28
CA ILE A 85 -13.29 -4.91 -10.30
C ILE A 85 -13.76 -4.01 -11.45
N ARG A 86 -13.11 -2.86 -11.65
CA ARG A 86 -13.46 -1.93 -12.74
C ARG A 86 -13.26 -2.55 -14.12
N MET A 87 -12.18 -3.30 -14.30
CA MET A 87 -11.90 -4.01 -15.56
C MET A 87 -12.96 -5.09 -15.84
N LYS A 88 -13.30 -5.91 -14.83
CA LYS A 88 -14.35 -6.93 -14.95
C LYS A 88 -15.71 -6.33 -15.34
N ASN A 89 -16.11 -5.26 -14.67
CA ASN A 89 -17.39 -4.59 -14.93
C ASN A 89 -17.47 -3.92 -16.32
N THR A 90 -16.33 -3.65 -16.95
CA THR A 90 -16.28 -3.05 -18.30
C THR A 90 -16.46 -4.14 -19.36
N ALA A 91 -15.82 -5.31 -19.17
CA ALA A 91 -15.95 -6.44 -20.08
C ALA A 91 -17.38 -7.04 -20.12
N GLU A 92 -18.09 -7.03 -18.99
CA GLU A 92 -19.47 -7.54 -18.94
C GLU A 92 -20.47 -6.63 -19.66
N LYS A 93 -20.19 -5.33 -19.80
CA LYS A 93 -21.10 -4.38 -20.47
C LYS A 93 -21.03 -4.44 -21.99
N GLU A 94 -19.92 -4.90 -22.57
CA GLU A 94 -19.78 -5.05 -24.02
C GLU A 94 -20.53 -6.28 -24.56
N ASN A 95 -20.72 -7.32 -23.75
CA ASN A 95 -21.41 -8.56 -24.16
C ASN A 95 -22.95 -8.49 -24.16
N THR A 96 -23.56 -7.37 -23.75
CA THR A 96 -25.03 -7.21 -23.69
C THR A 96 -25.61 -6.32 -24.79
N LYS A 97 -24.86 -6.08 -25.88
CA LYS A 97 -25.31 -5.24 -27.01
C LYS A 97 -25.55 -5.97 -28.33
N ASP A 98 -25.41 -7.30 -28.35
CA ASP A 98 -25.57 -8.13 -29.56
C ASP A 98 -26.75 -9.13 -29.47
N ASP A 99 -27.79 -8.83 -28.68
CA ASP A 99 -29.09 -9.53 -28.74
C ASP A 99 -30.23 -8.54 -29.07
#